data_AF-A0A1M5TLY6-F1
#
_entry.id   AF-A0A1M5TLY6-F1
#
_cell.length_a   1.000
_cell.length_b   1.000
_cell.length_c   1.000
_cell.angle_alpha   90.00
_cell.angle_beta   90.00
_cell.angle_gamma   90.00
#
_symmetry.space_group_name_H-M   'P 1'
#
loop_
_entity.id
_entity.type
_entity.pdbx_description
1 polymer ?
#
loop_
_entity_poly.entity_id
_entity_poly.type
_entity_poly.pdbx_seq_one_letter_code
_entity_poly.pdbx_strand_id
1 'polypeptide(L)'
;MKVYHGTQEHFGGWRPDGGHSDHPAMMFFTASPNVARRYGNVIIEAEIDTSGFRTDRPMTPIMWLSSTFDPDELTSKGTGFVISTDPKGFDWPADTLAIWSDCIDSYRAVPPEELAELDDGLPYRYPASKDDRGWLLYVNDLYDGDEQAWLKECAEVQALNSQP
;
A
#
# COMPACT_ATOMS: atom_id res chain seq x y z
N MET A 1 -13.10 -8.58 7.37
CA MET A 1 -12.39 -7.30 7.55
C MET A 1 -12.51 -6.50 6.27
N LYS A 2 -12.80 -5.20 6.37
CA LYS A 2 -12.83 -4.30 5.21
C LYS A 2 -11.43 -3.77 4.93
N VAL A 3 -11.01 -3.84 3.67
CA VAL A 3 -9.71 -3.37 3.18
C VAL A 3 -9.82 -2.82 1.76
N TYR A 4 -8.73 -2.24 1.27
CA TYR A 4 -8.65 -1.55 0.01
C TYR A 4 -7.42 -1.99 -0.79
N HIS A 5 -7.59 -2.15 -2.10
CA HIS A 5 -6.53 -2.38 -3.07
C HIS A 5 -6.55 -1.27 -4.11
N GLY A 6 -5.38 -0.75 -4.49
CA GLY A 6 -5.23 0.18 -5.59
C GLY A 6 -4.60 -0.50 -6.80
N THR A 7 -5.21 -0.33 -7.97
CA THR A 7 -4.69 -0.83 -9.25
C THR A 7 -4.83 0.21 -10.37
N GLN A 8 -3.96 0.12 -11.37
CA GLN A 8 -4.06 0.91 -12.60
C GLN A 8 -5.02 0.30 -13.61
N GLU A 9 -5.32 -1.01 -13.49
CA GLU A 9 -6.17 -1.76 -14.41
C GLU A 9 -7.56 -2.00 -13.85
N HIS A 10 -8.50 -2.42 -14.71
CA HIS A 10 -9.80 -2.88 -14.26
C HIS A 10 -9.66 -4.19 -13.47
N PHE A 11 -10.05 -4.17 -12.20
CA PHE A 11 -10.05 -5.36 -11.36
C PHE A 11 -11.22 -6.29 -11.70
N GLY A 12 -10.91 -7.48 -12.23
CA GLY A 12 -11.89 -8.51 -12.57
C GLY A 12 -12.12 -9.57 -11.48
N GLY A 13 -11.48 -9.44 -10.31
CA GLY A 13 -11.55 -10.40 -9.20
C GLY A 13 -10.23 -11.11 -8.90
N TRP A 14 -10.20 -11.80 -7.76
CA TRP A 14 -9.07 -12.64 -7.36
C TRP A 14 -8.89 -13.83 -8.30
N ARG A 15 -7.64 -14.22 -8.56
CA ARG A 15 -7.32 -15.41 -9.34
C ARG A 15 -6.20 -16.24 -8.67
N PRO A 16 -6.35 -17.57 -8.58
CA PRO A 16 -5.37 -18.44 -7.95
C PRO A 16 -4.03 -18.52 -8.69
N ASP A 17 -4.00 -18.19 -9.97
CA ASP A 17 -2.87 -18.42 -10.88
C ASP A 17 -2.00 -17.17 -11.14
N GLY A 18 -2.31 -16.03 -10.51
CA GLY A 18 -1.45 -14.84 -10.61
C GLY A 18 -2.18 -13.55 -10.31
N GLY A 19 -2.42 -13.27 -9.02
CA GLY A 19 -3.05 -12.04 -8.55
C GLY A 19 -2.56 -10.81 -9.33
N HIS A 20 -3.44 -10.23 -10.15
CA HIS A 20 -3.07 -9.18 -11.08
C HIS A 20 -2.97 -7.84 -10.34
N SER A 21 -1.76 -7.48 -9.96
CA SER A 21 -1.26 -6.10 -10.01
C SER A 21 0.14 -6.14 -10.65
N ASP A 22 0.25 -5.67 -11.89
CA ASP A 22 1.46 -5.14 -12.57
C ASP A 22 2.85 -5.79 -12.29
N HIS A 23 2.93 -7.14 -12.18
CA HIS A 23 4.09 -8.00 -11.84
C HIS A 23 4.42 -8.19 -10.33
N PRO A 24 5.07 -9.31 -9.95
CA PRO A 24 4.62 -10.68 -10.06
C PRO A 24 3.59 -11.04 -8.97
N ALA A 25 2.42 -11.51 -9.43
CA ALA A 25 1.55 -12.53 -8.82
C ALA A 25 0.83 -12.29 -7.47
N MET A 26 0.76 -11.10 -6.87
CA MET A 26 0.04 -10.99 -5.58
C MET A 26 -0.62 -9.63 -5.35
N MET A 27 -1.91 -9.65 -4.96
CA MET A 27 -2.66 -8.45 -4.61
C MET A 27 -2.32 -7.94 -3.23
N PHE A 28 -2.03 -6.64 -3.18
CA PHE A 28 -1.83 -5.85 -1.98
C PHE A 28 -3.16 -5.31 -1.46
N PHE A 29 -3.47 -5.52 -0.19
CA PHE A 29 -4.59 -4.87 0.47
C PHE A 29 -4.10 -4.05 1.66
N THR A 30 -4.82 -2.99 2.00
CA THR A 30 -4.52 -2.16 3.16
C THR A 30 -5.81 -1.78 3.87
N ALA A 31 -5.76 -1.57 5.18
CA ALA A 31 -6.90 -1.00 5.90
C ALA A 31 -7.21 0.45 5.47
N SER A 32 -6.26 1.13 4.79
CA SER A 32 -6.35 2.53 4.42
C SER A 32 -6.71 2.74 2.94
N PRO A 33 -7.87 3.34 2.62
CA PRO A 33 -8.23 3.69 1.25
C PRO A 33 -7.29 4.73 0.64
N ASN A 34 -6.68 5.61 1.45
CA ASN A 34 -5.68 6.57 0.98
C ASN A 34 -4.35 5.90 0.66
N VAL A 35 -3.90 4.93 1.47
CA VAL A 35 -2.74 4.12 1.12
C VAL A 35 -3.00 3.39 -0.20
N ALA A 36 -4.18 2.79 -0.40
CA ALA A 36 -4.52 2.12 -1.64
C ALA A 36 -4.41 3.06 -2.86
N ARG A 37 -4.82 4.33 -2.74
CA ARG A 37 -4.68 5.35 -3.81
C ARG A 37 -3.26 5.65 -4.24
N ARG A 38 -2.25 5.32 -3.43
CA ARG A 38 -0.83 5.47 -3.84
C ARG A 38 -0.47 4.51 -4.98
N TYR A 39 -1.15 3.37 -5.06
CA TYR A 39 -0.80 2.26 -5.96
C TYR A 39 -1.67 2.22 -7.23
N GLY A 40 -2.78 2.96 -7.27
CA GLY A 40 -3.71 2.89 -8.39
C GLY A 40 -4.77 3.97 -8.40
N ASN A 41 -5.29 4.24 -9.59
CA ASN A 41 -6.42 5.16 -9.79
C ASN A 41 -7.77 4.45 -9.60
N VAL A 42 -7.80 3.11 -9.68
CA VAL A 42 -8.97 2.30 -9.38
C VAL A 42 -8.81 1.72 -7.99
N ILE A 43 -9.74 2.07 -7.09
CA ILE A 43 -9.75 1.56 -5.72
C ILE A 43 -10.80 0.48 -5.59
N ILE A 44 -10.37 -0.68 -5.12
CA ILE A 44 -11.24 -1.82 -4.83
C ILE A 44 -11.41 -1.90 -3.33
N GLU A 45 -12.65 -1.77 -2.87
CA GLU A 45 -13.03 -2.14 -1.51
C GLU A 45 -13.32 -3.64 -1.49
N ALA A 46 -12.72 -4.36 -0.55
CA ALA A 46 -12.93 -5.79 -0.38
C ALA A 46 -13.26 -6.14 1.07
N GLU A 47 -14.16 -7.10 1.23
CA GLU A 47 -14.36 -7.80 2.49
C GLU A 47 -13.61 -9.12 2.45
N ILE A 48 -12.75 -9.32 3.45
CA ILE A 48 -11.89 -10.50 3.57
C ILE A 48 -12.14 -11.23 4.88
N ASP A 49 -12.24 -12.55 4.84
CA ASP A 49 -12.17 -13.36 6.04
C ASP A 49 -10.72 -13.51 6.52
N THR A 50 -10.38 -12.83 7.61
CA THR A 50 -9.05 -12.86 8.23
C THR A 50 -8.93 -13.91 9.34
N SER A 51 -9.98 -14.70 9.61
CA SER A 51 -9.98 -15.68 10.70
C SER A 51 -8.91 -16.77 10.54
N GLY A 52 -8.46 -17.02 9.31
CA GLY A 52 -7.38 -17.96 8.97
C GLY A 52 -5.99 -17.33 8.79
N PHE A 53 -5.81 -16.03 9.03
CA PHE A 53 -4.55 -15.35 8.73
C PHE A 53 -3.49 -15.61 9.80
N ARG A 54 -2.23 -15.75 9.38
CA ARG A 54 -1.09 -15.95 10.29
C ARG A 54 -0.56 -14.60 10.78
N THR A 55 -0.77 -14.30 12.06
CA THR A 55 -0.28 -13.04 12.69
C THR A 55 0.96 -13.24 13.56
N ASP A 56 1.36 -14.49 13.80
CA ASP A 56 2.51 -14.87 14.63
C ASP A 56 3.86 -14.73 13.90
N ARG A 57 3.83 -14.61 12.56
CA ARG A 57 5.01 -14.40 11.70
C ARG A 57 4.67 -13.41 10.59
N PRO A 58 4.72 -12.08 10.87
CA PRO A 58 4.52 -11.09 9.82
C PRO A 58 5.60 -11.21 8.75
N MET A 59 5.22 -10.97 7.50
CA MET A 59 6.17 -10.89 6.40
C MET A 59 6.78 -9.49 6.36
N THR A 60 8.06 -9.37 6.06
CA THR A 60 8.65 -8.04 5.80
C THR A 60 8.46 -7.68 4.33
N PRO A 61 8.41 -6.38 3.98
CA PRO A 61 8.39 -5.95 2.58
C PRO A 61 9.57 -6.51 1.76
N ILE A 62 10.76 -6.61 2.37
CA ILE A 62 11.94 -7.16 1.69
C ILE A 62 11.69 -8.62 1.35
N MET A 63 11.23 -9.44 2.29
CA MET A 63 10.92 -10.86 2.05
C MET A 63 9.88 -11.04 0.94
N TRP A 64 8.88 -10.15 0.93
CA TRP A 64 7.84 -10.12 -0.08
C TRP A 64 8.39 -9.79 -1.48
N LEU A 65 9.08 -8.64 -1.61
CA LEU A 65 9.63 -8.15 -2.87
C LEU A 65 10.69 -9.08 -3.46
N SER A 66 11.50 -9.71 -2.61
CA SER A 66 12.56 -10.63 -3.05
C SER A 66 12.03 -12.03 -3.38
N SER A 67 10.74 -12.31 -3.13
CA SER A 67 10.18 -13.66 -3.17
C SER A 67 10.98 -14.67 -2.33
N THR A 68 11.65 -14.22 -1.27
CA THR A 68 12.43 -15.09 -0.37
C THR A 68 11.54 -15.62 0.75
N PHE A 69 10.45 -16.28 0.36
CA PHE A 69 9.55 -17.00 1.24
C PHE A 69 9.30 -18.39 0.66
N ASP A 70 9.02 -19.37 1.51
CA ASP A 70 8.66 -20.71 1.08
C ASP A 70 7.16 -20.74 0.69
N PRO A 71 6.80 -20.97 -0.60
CA PRO A 71 5.41 -21.02 -1.03
C PRO A 71 4.60 -22.13 -0.35
N ASP A 72 5.27 -23.21 0.08
CA ASP A 72 4.63 -24.31 0.80
C ASP A 72 4.31 -23.89 2.25
N GLU A 73 5.11 -23.02 2.86
CA GLU A 73 4.77 -22.41 4.16
C GLU A 73 3.56 -21.46 4.06
N LEU A 74 3.38 -20.79 2.91
CA LEU A 74 2.24 -19.90 2.68
C LEU A 74 0.94 -20.68 2.39
N THR A 75 1.01 -21.71 1.55
CA THR A 75 -0.17 -22.49 1.13
C THR A 75 -0.68 -23.47 2.18
N SER A 76 0.21 -24.05 2.99
CA SER A 76 -0.17 -25.13 3.91
C SER A 76 -0.77 -24.67 5.25
N LYS A 77 -0.68 -23.37 5.59
CA LYS A 77 -0.94 -22.90 6.96
C LYS A 77 -1.74 -21.61 7.15
N GLY A 78 -2.27 -20.97 6.12
CA GLY A 78 -3.18 -19.83 6.33
C GLY A 78 -3.24 -18.82 5.18
N THR A 79 -4.44 -18.31 4.96
CA THR A 79 -4.99 -17.68 3.75
C THR A 79 -4.64 -16.20 3.55
N GLY A 80 -3.56 -15.72 4.19
CA GLY A 80 -3.08 -14.33 4.07
C GLY A 80 -2.08 -13.97 5.16
N PHE A 81 -1.22 -12.98 4.88
CA PHE A 81 -0.14 -12.53 5.76
C PHE A 81 -0.16 -11.02 5.92
N VAL A 82 0.18 -10.56 7.12
CA VAL A 82 0.40 -9.13 7.38
C VAL A 82 1.83 -8.79 6.97
N ILE A 83 1.98 -7.84 6.05
CA ILE A 83 3.24 -7.18 5.76
C ILE A 83 3.37 -6.01 6.74
N SER A 84 4.34 -6.11 7.65
CA SER A 84 4.65 -5.06 8.63
C SER A 84 6.01 -4.46 8.31
N THR A 85 6.10 -3.14 8.40
CA THR A 85 7.36 -2.40 8.18
C THR A 85 8.01 -2.00 9.49
N ASP A 86 9.30 -1.65 9.42
CA ASP A 86 9.96 -0.89 10.48
C ASP A 86 9.25 0.48 10.60
N PRO A 87 8.80 0.89 11.80
CA PRO A 87 8.04 2.13 12.02
C PRO A 87 8.75 3.43 11.62
N LYS A 88 10.02 3.37 11.18
CA LYS A 88 10.84 4.54 10.83
C LYS A 88 10.82 4.92 9.34
N GLY A 89 10.14 4.14 8.48
CA GLY A 89 10.11 4.39 7.04
C GLY A 89 8.75 4.91 6.59
N PHE A 90 8.72 6.15 6.10
CA PHE A 90 7.52 6.81 5.54
C PHE A 90 6.87 6.06 4.37
N ASP A 91 7.60 5.14 3.73
CA ASP A 91 7.32 4.70 2.37
C ASP A 91 6.93 3.24 2.19
N TRP A 92 6.57 2.55 3.27
CA TRP A 92 5.89 1.26 3.13
C TRP A 92 4.72 1.14 4.10
N PRO A 93 3.51 0.85 3.61
CA PRO A 93 2.31 0.88 4.43
C PRO A 93 2.36 -0.11 5.58
N ALA A 94 2.32 0.45 6.80
CA ALA A 94 2.49 -0.22 8.07
C ALA A 94 1.44 -1.31 8.38
N ASP A 95 0.35 -1.39 7.61
CA ASP A 95 -0.76 -2.31 7.84
C ASP A 95 -1.28 -2.91 6.53
N THR A 96 -0.39 -3.65 5.88
CA THR A 96 -0.66 -4.25 4.59
C THR A 96 -1.00 -5.71 4.74
N LEU A 97 -2.03 -6.18 4.06
CA LEU A 97 -2.37 -7.59 3.90
C LEU A 97 -1.97 -8.06 2.51
N ALA A 98 -1.19 -9.14 2.48
CA ALA A 98 -0.94 -9.93 1.30
C ALA A 98 -1.89 -11.13 1.28
N ILE A 99 -2.60 -11.31 0.17
CA ILE A 99 -3.52 -12.45 0.00
C ILE A 99 -2.96 -13.45 -1.01
N TRP A 100 -2.91 -14.72 -0.61
CA TRP A 100 -2.43 -15.83 -1.43
C TRP A 100 -3.55 -16.81 -1.86
N SER A 101 -4.74 -16.73 -1.27
CA SER A 101 -5.86 -17.66 -1.49
C SER A 101 -7.19 -16.94 -1.72
N ASP A 102 -8.22 -17.67 -2.14
CA ASP A 102 -9.58 -17.14 -2.27
C ASP A 102 -10.21 -16.88 -0.90
N CYS A 103 -9.91 -15.72 -0.31
CA CYS A 103 -10.48 -15.26 0.96
C CYS A 103 -11.23 -13.94 0.82
N ILE A 104 -11.51 -13.52 -0.42
CA ILE A 104 -12.31 -12.32 -0.71
C ILE A 104 -13.78 -12.74 -0.75
N ASP A 105 -14.52 -12.37 0.29
CA ASP A 105 -15.97 -12.63 0.39
C ASP A 105 -16.75 -11.77 -0.60
N SER A 106 -16.36 -10.51 -0.73
CA SER A 106 -16.94 -9.58 -1.69
C SER A 106 -15.95 -8.49 -2.08
N TYR A 107 -16.11 -7.93 -3.27
CA TYR A 107 -15.34 -6.77 -3.72
C TYR A 107 -16.18 -5.85 -4.60
N ARG A 108 -15.85 -4.57 -4.59
CA ARG A 108 -16.41 -3.58 -5.52
C ARG A 108 -15.39 -2.50 -5.85
N ALA A 109 -15.47 -1.98 -7.06
CA ALA A 109 -14.77 -0.74 -7.39
C ALA A 109 -15.47 0.42 -6.67
N VAL A 110 -14.71 1.22 -5.94
CA VAL A 110 -15.19 2.41 -5.26
C VAL A 110 -15.22 3.56 -6.27
N PRO A 111 -16.36 4.22 -6.48
CA PRO A 111 -16.46 5.32 -7.42
C PRO A 111 -15.81 6.60 -6.85
N PRO A 112 -15.34 7.53 -7.71
CA PRO A 112 -14.61 8.72 -7.27
C PRO A 112 -15.33 9.60 -6.25
N GLU A 113 -16.66 9.69 -6.33
CA GLU A 113 -17.49 10.45 -5.41
C GLU A 113 -17.47 9.88 -3.98
N GLU A 114 -17.45 8.55 -3.83
CA GLU A 114 -17.38 7.88 -2.53
C GLU A 114 -15.97 7.94 -1.93
N LEU A 115 -14.94 8.07 -2.78
CA LEU A 115 -13.56 8.19 -2.31
C LEU A 115 -13.36 9.42 -1.41
N ALA A 116 -14.06 10.53 -1.66
CA ALA A 116 -13.96 11.70 -0.78
C ALA A 116 -14.44 11.40 0.64
N GLU A 117 -15.42 10.52 0.80
CA GLU A 117 -16.01 10.15 2.09
C GLU A 117 -15.17 9.13 2.85
N LEU A 118 -14.32 8.38 2.13
CA LEU A 118 -13.39 7.40 2.68
C LEU A 118 -12.02 8.00 3.03
N ASP A 119 -11.86 9.32 3.05
CA ASP A 119 -10.60 9.94 3.46
C ASP A 119 -10.30 9.67 4.95
N ASP A 120 -9.49 8.64 5.21
CA ASP A 120 -9.07 8.19 6.54
C ASP A 120 -7.99 9.07 7.19
N GLY A 121 -7.46 9.98 6.40
CA GLY A 121 -6.51 10.95 6.79
C GLY A 121 -5.03 10.67 6.73
N LEU A 122 -4.67 9.56 6.12
CA LEU A 122 -3.29 9.32 5.73
C LEU A 122 -2.95 10.06 4.43
N PRO A 123 -1.70 10.53 4.26
CA PRO A 123 -1.25 11.04 2.97
C PRO A 123 -1.36 9.94 1.90
N TYR A 124 -1.82 10.29 0.70
CA TYR A 124 -1.83 9.37 -0.43
C TYR A 124 -0.95 9.84 -1.60
N ARG A 125 -0.21 10.94 -1.39
CA ARG A 125 0.81 11.47 -2.30
C ARG A 125 1.98 11.96 -1.47
N TYR A 126 3.16 12.03 -2.08
CA TYR A 126 4.28 12.77 -1.50
C TYR A 126 3.86 14.23 -1.28
N PRO A 127 4.24 14.83 -0.13
CA PRO A 127 3.90 16.20 0.15
C PRO A 127 4.61 17.12 -0.85
N ALA A 128 3.83 17.87 -1.62
CA ALA A 128 4.29 18.89 -2.54
C ALA A 128 4.58 20.23 -1.84
N SER A 129 4.03 20.43 -0.63
CA SER A 129 4.20 21.65 0.16
C SER A 129 4.21 21.37 1.66
N LYS A 130 4.54 22.39 2.47
CA LYS A 130 4.46 22.30 3.94
C LYS A 130 3.03 22.23 4.47
N ASP A 131 2.08 22.70 3.67
CA ASP A 131 0.66 22.66 3.99
C ASP A 131 0.04 21.29 3.65
N ASP A 132 0.80 20.42 2.98
CA ASP A 132 0.33 19.10 2.60
C ASP A 132 0.17 18.19 3.81
N ARG A 133 -0.92 17.43 3.78
CA ARG A 133 -1.17 16.36 4.74
C ARG A 133 0.00 15.38 4.72
N GLY A 134 0.56 15.09 5.90
CA GLY A 134 1.68 14.16 6.04
C GLY A 134 3.06 14.77 5.84
N TRP A 135 3.18 16.06 5.53
CA TRP A 135 4.48 16.73 5.41
C TRP A 135 5.34 16.60 6.68
N LEU A 136 4.75 16.81 7.87
CA LEU A 136 5.49 16.72 9.12
C LEU A 136 6.06 15.31 9.36
N LEU A 137 5.28 14.27 9.04
CA LEU A 137 5.73 12.87 9.12
C LEU A 137 6.86 12.62 8.13
N TYR A 138 6.69 13.06 6.87
CA TYR A 138 7.69 12.92 5.82
C TYR A 138 9.03 13.55 6.19
N VAL A 139 9.01 14.78 6.70
CA VAL A 139 10.22 15.51 7.07
C VAL A 139 10.90 14.88 8.30
N ASN A 140 10.12 14.42 9.27
CA ASN A 140 10.67 13.74 10.44
C ASN A 140 11.32 12.40 10.08
N ASP A 141 10.70 11.60 9.21
CA ASP A 141 11.18 10.26 8.89
C ASP A 141 12.40 10.26 7.96
N LEU A 142 12.43 11.17 6.97
CA LEU A 142 13.48 11.17 5.93
C LEU A 142 14.60 12.19 6.17
N TYR A 143 14.31 13.24 6.93
CA TYR A 143 15.25 14.33 7.16
C TYR A 143 15.50 14.57 8.65
N ASP A 144 15.05 13.69 9.55
CA ASP A 144 15.15 13.86 11.00
C ASP A 144 14.58 15.21 11.49
N GLY A 145 13.59 15.74 10.79
CA GLY A 145 12.99 17.06 11.07
C GLY A 145 13.69 18.24 10.39
N ASP A 146 14.74 18.01 9.58
CA ASP A 146 15.44 19.07 8.84
C ASP A 146 14.64 19.56 7.63
N GLU A 147 13.79 20.56 7.89
CA GLU A 147 13.00 21.22 6.85
C GLU A 147 13.85 21.88 5.75
N GLN A 148 15.09 22.29 6.05
CA GLN A 148 15.94 22.98 5.07
C GLN A 148 16.53 21.98 4.07
N ALA A 149 16.86 20.78 4.53
CA ALA A 149 17.28 19.68 3.66
C ALA A 149 16.17 19.33 2.65
N TRP A 150 14.92 19.22 3.11
CA TRP A 150 13.77 18.98 2.22
C TRP A 150 13.54 20.12 1.22
N LEU A 151 13.58 21.38 1.66
CA LEU A 151 13.40 22.55 0.78
C LEU A 151 14.48 22.61 -0.31
N LYS A 152 15.72 22.26 0.03
CA LYS A 152 16.83 22.21 -0.92
C LYS A 152 16.58 21.16 -2.00
N GLU A 153 16.17 19.95 -1.62
CA GLU A 153 15.83 18.88 -2.56
C GLU A 153 14.66 19.28 -3.47
N CYS A 154 13.61 19.89 -2.93
CA CYS A 154 12.49 20.40 -3.72
C CYS A 154 12.94 21.40 -4.80
N ALA A 155 13.86 22.31 -4.48
CA ALA A 155 14.41 23.27 -5.42
C ALA A 155 15.25 22.60 -6.52
N GLU A 156 16.02 21.56 -6.16
CA GLU A 156 16.83 20.79 -7.11
C GLU A 156 15.94 20.02 -8.11
N VAL A 157 14.87 19.37 -7.64
CA VAL A 157 13.90 18.67 -8.50
C VAL A 157 13.17 19.63 -9.43
N GLN A 158 12.75 20.80 -8.95
CA GLN A 158 12.13 21.83 -9.80
C GLN A 158 13.08 22.34 -10.88
N ALA A 159 14.36 22.54 -10.53
CA ALA A 159 15.38 22.97 -11.49
C ALA A 159 15.60 21.94 -12.60
N LEU A 160 15.61 20.64 -12.26
CA LEU A 160 15.73 19.55 -13.23
C LEU A 160 14.53 19.48 -14.18
N ASN A 161 13.31 19.62 -13.66
CA ASN A 161 12.08 19.58 -14.46
C ASN A 161 11.84 20.84 -15.31
N SER A 162 12.60 21.92 -15.07
CA SER A 162 12.52 23.18 -15.82
C SER A 162 13.53 23.27 -16.96
N GLN A 163 14.35 22.24 -17.18
CA GLN A 163 15.26 22.18 -18.32
C GLN A 163 14.50 21.72 -19.57
N PRO A 164 14.62 22.45 -20.71
CA PRO A 164 13.89 22.18 -21.94
C PRO A 164 14.34 20.91 -22.66
#